data_AF-A0A7X1B8P8-F1
#
_entry.id   AF-A0A7X1B8P8-F1
#
_cell.length_a   1.000
_cell.length_b   1.000
_cell.length_c   1.000
_cell.angle_alpha   90.00
_cell.angle_beta   90.00
_cell.angle_gamma   90.00
#
_symmetry.space_group_name_H-M   'P 1'
#
loop_
_entity.id
_entity.type
_entity.pdbx_description
1 polymer ?
#
loop_
_entity_poly.entity_id
_entity_poly.type
_entity_poly.pdbx_seq_one_letter_code
_entity_poly.pdbx_strand_id
1 'polypeptide(L)'
;MPSRGRHQSTSKECQRTIAKIEAMEGVVGVIIGRSYGGKSLGGGGKTGAVKIQREQPGGLKAVTQTAKGLQELFIRTDTRKNPEITEAIEKL
;
A
#
# COMPACT_ATOMS: atom_id res chain seq x y z
N MET A 1 -21.01 8.51 16.90
CA MET A 1 -20.04 8.26 15.81
C MET A 1 -18.77 9.04 16.13
N PRO A 2 -17.58 8.43 16.26
CA PRO A 2 -16.37 9.23 16.38
C PRO A 2 -16.17 10.04 15.10
N SER A 3 -15.93 11.34 15.27
CA SER A 3 -15.60 12.31 14.23
C SER A 3 -14.35 11.89 13.46
N ARG A 4 -14.45 11.89 12.12
CA ARG A 4 -13.40 11.84 11.08
C ARG A 4 -11.99 11.54 11.61
N GLY A 5 -11.52 10.32 11.35
CA GLY A 5 -10.28 9.74 11.87
C GLY A 5 -9.04 10.64 11.78
N ARG A 6 -8.30 10.64 12.89
CA ARG A 6 -7.11 11.42 13.30
C ARG A 6 -5.87 11.35 12.38
N HIS A 7 -5.97 10.82 11.15
CA HIS A 7 -4.91 10.89 10.14
C HIS A 7 -5.46 10.46 8.77
N GLN A 8 -5.93 11.40 7.95
CA GLN A 8 -6.20 11.14 6.52
C GLN A 8 -4.93 11.25 5.65
N SER A 9 -3.83 11.76 6.21
CA SER A 9 -2.54 11.84 5.53
C SER A 9 -1.75 10.55 5.72
N THR A 10 -0.96 10.17 4.72
CA THR A 10 0.08 9.15 4.86
C THR A 10 1.45 9.83 4.97
N SER A 11 2.51 9.08 5.29
CA SER A 11 3.87 9.63 5.36
C SER A 11 4.37 10.04 3.96
N LYS A 12 5.28 11.02 3.88
CA LYS A 12 5.83 11.50 2.60
C LYS A 12 6.48 10.36 1.79
N GLU A 13 7.15 9.45 2.48
CA GLU A 13 7.76 8.26 1.90
C GLU A 13 6.70 7.31 1.35
N CYS A 14 5.60 7.10 2.08
CA CYS A 14 4.46 6.32 1.60
C CYS A 14 3.81 6.96 0.37
N GLN A 15 3.64 8.29 0.34
CA GLN A 15 3.14 9.00 -0.85
C GLN A 15 4.04 8.76 -2.07
N ARG A 16 5.36 8.81 -1.89
CA ARG A 16 6.33 8.50 -2.95
C ARG A 16 6.22 7.05 -3.42
N THR A 17 6.08 6.10 -2.50
CA THR A 17 5.89 4.69 -2.86
C THR A 17 4.58 4.48 -3.60
N ILE A 18 3.48 5.09 -3.15
CA ILE A 18 2.18 5.03 -3.82
C ILE A 18 2.29 5.60 -5.25
N ALA A 19 2.91 6.77 -5.42
CA ALA A 19 3.12 7.34 -6.75
C ALA A 19 3.94 6.45 -7.68
N LYS A 20 4.95 5.73 -7.16
CA LYS A 20 5.70 4.73 -7.93
C LYS A 20 4.82 3.56 -8.37
N ILE A 21 3.94 3.08 -7.48
CA ILE A 21 3.00 2.00 -7.77
C ILE A 21 1.97 2.45 -8.82
N GLU A 22 1.41 3.65 -8.68
CA GLU A 22 0.44 4.21 -9.64
C GLU A 22 1.03 4.41 -11.04
N ALA A 23 2.34 4.63 -11.15
CA ALA A 23 3.03 4.75 -12.42
C ALA A 23 3.34 3.39 -13.09
N MET A 24 3.08 2.26 -12.42
CA MET A 24 3.33 0.92 -13.00
C MET A 24 2.30 0.59 -14.07
N GLU A 25 2.75 -0.01 -15.17
CA GLU A 25 1.86 -0.45 -16.23
C GLU A 25 0.88 -1.51 -15.72
N GLY A 26 -0.41 -1.31 -15.95
CA GLY A 26 -1.46 -2.20 -15.46
C GLY A 26 -2.01 -1.82 -14.09
N VAL A 27 -1.44 -0.82 -13.40
CA VAL A 27 -2.09 -0.22 -12.22
C VAL A 27 -3.08 0.84 -12.67
N VAL A 28 -4.33 0.71 -12.20
CA VAL A 28 -5.42 1.66 -12.49
C VAL A 28 -5.48 2.75 -11.41
N GLY A 29 -5.08 2.43 -10.19
CA GLY A 29 -4.99 3.39 -9.09
C GLY A 29 -4.79 2.70 -7.73
N VAL A 30 -4.42 3.48 -6.72
CA VAL A 30 -4.20 2.98 -5.36
C VAL A 30 -5.20 3.61 -4.39
N ILE A 31 -5.91 2.76 -3.66
CA ILE A 31 -6.89 3.17 -2.66
C ILE A 31 -6.28 3.00 -1.27
N ILE A 32 -6.23 4.08 -0.51
CA ILE A 32 -5.76 4.06 0.88
C ILE A 32 -6.91 3.63 1.79
N GLY A 33 -6.70 2.54 2.53
CA GLY A 33 -7.65 1.99 3.48
C GLY A 33 -7.39 2.41 4.93
N ARG A 34 -7.75 1.53 5.87
CA ARG A 34 -7.57 1.78 7.30
C ARG A 34 -6.10 1.91 7.68
N SER A 35 -5.84 2.76 8.67
CA SER A 35 -4.55 2.86 9.35
C SER A 35 -4.63 2.18 10.71
N TYR A 36 -3.61 1.40 11.03
CA TYR A 36 -3.42 0.74 12.31
C TYR A 36 -2.20 1.33 13.00
N GLY A 37 -2.37 1.72 14.27
CA GLY A 37 -1.24 2.14 15.11
C GLY A 37 -0.36 0.94 15.48
N GLY A 38 0.92 1.21 15.78
CA GLY A 38 1.91 0.17 16.10
C GLY A 38 2.68 -0.30 14.86
N LYS A 39 4.00 -0.46 15.01
CA LYS A 39 4.86 -1.13 14.00
C LYS A 39 4.52 -2.63 14.05
N SER A 40 4.44 -3.40 12.98
CA SER A 40 5.45 -3.50 11.95
C SER A 40 4.99 -4.43 10.80
N LEU A 41 5.60 -4.27 9.63
CA LEU A 41 5.70 -5.30 8.59
C LEU A 41 6.76 -6.39 8.92
N GLY A 42 7.13 -6.53 10.20
CA GLY A 42 8.37 -7.14 10.67
C GLY A 42 9.37 -6.08 11.13
N GLY A 43 10.22 -6.40 12.11
CA GLY A 43 11.12 -5.46 12.81
C GLY A 43 12.10 -4.64 11.95
N GLY A 44 12.22 -4.95 10.65
CA GLY A 44 13.09 -4.24 9.69
C GLY A 44 12.37 -3.40 8.63
N GLY A 45 11.04 -3.28 8.66
CA GLY A 45 10.30 -2.51 7.66
C GLY A 45 10.56 -1.00 7.75
N LYS A 46 11.20 -0.41 6.72
CA LYS A 46 11.39 1.05 6.60
C LYS A 46 10.07 1.76 6.29
N THR A 47 9.92 3.03 6.68
CA THR A 47 8.79 3.86 6.26
C THR A 47 8.71 3.89 4.72
N GLY A 48 7.52 3.70 4.17
CA GLY A 48 7.28 3.58 2.74
C GLY A 48 7.40 2.16 2.19
N ALA A 49 7.85 1.17 2.98
CA ALA A 49 7.83 -0.23 2.55
C ALA A 49 6.38 -0.69 2.29
N VAL A 50 6.19 -1.55 1.30
CA VAL A 50 4.90 -2.13 0.93
C VAL A 50 5.02 -3.64 0.94
N LYS A 51 3.98 -4.34 1.41
CA LYS A 51 3.88 -5.79 1.34
C LYS A 51 2.54 -6.17 0.77
N ILE A 52 2.56 -6.96 -0.30
CA ILE A 52 1.37 -7.63 -0.82
C ILE A 52 0.93 -8.69 0.18
N GLN A 53 -0.36 -8.70 0.51
CA GLN A 53 -0.96 -9.67 1.43
C GLN A 53 -1.60 -10.83 0.67
N ARG A 54 -2.35 -10.50 -0.39
CA ARG A 54 -3.04 -11.46 -1.26
C ARG A 54 -3.63 -10.76 -2.47
N GLU A 55 -3.91 -11.54 -3.51
CA GLU A 55 -4.79 -11.12 -4.60
C GLU A 55 -6.25 -11.11 -4.15
N GLN A 56 -7.04 -10.20 -4.75
CA GLN A 56 -8.48 -10.11 -4.57
C GLN A 56 -9.14 -9.74 -5.90
N PRO A 57 -10.46 -9.93 -6.06
CA PRO A 57 -11.16 -9.48 -7.26
C PRO A 57 -10.88 -8.00 -7.55
N GLY A 58 -10.34 -7.72 -8.73
CA GLY A 58 -10.02 -6.36 -9.20
C GLY A 58 -8.69 -5.79 -8.72
N GLY A 59 -7.84 -6.56 -8.01
CA GLY A 59 -6.47 -6.14 -7.73
C GLY A 59 -5.76 -6.81 -6.56
N LEU A 60 -4.85 -6.07 -5.93
CA LEU A 60 -3.98 -6.57 -4.88
C LEU A 60 -4.30 -5.91 -3.54
N LYS A 61 -4.49 -6.73 -2.50
CA LYS A 61 -4.54 -6.23 -1.12
C LYS A 61 -3.11 -6.13 -0.61
N ALA A 62 -2.73 -4.94 -0.13
CA ALA A 62 -1.41 -4.67 0.39
C ALA A 62 -1.47 -3.84 1.67
N VAL A 63 -0.32 -3.69 2.33
CA VAL A 63 -0.15 -2.75 3.44
C VAL A 63 1.17 -2.00 3.26
N THR A 64 1.21 -0.75 3.70
CA THR A 64 2.42 0.06 3.76
C THR A 64 2.82 0.39 5.19
N GLN A 65 4.12 0.42 5.45
CA GLN A 65 4.68 0.90 6.70
C GLN A 65 4.74 2.42 6.68
N THR A 66 3.91 3.08 7.48
CA THR A 66 3.98 4.53 7.72
C THR A 66 4.94 4.82 8.88
N ALA A 67 5.23 6.11 9.11
CA ALA A 67 6.04 6.54 10.25
C ALA A 67 5.41 6.21 11.62
N LYS A 68 4.08 6.01 11.67
CA LYS A 68 3.31 5.81 12.91
C LYS A 68 2.71 4.41 13.07
N GLY A 69 2.78 3.58 12.03
CA GLY A 69 2.18 2.24 12.03
C GLY A 69 1.94 1.71 10.62
N LEU A 70 0.94 0.85 10.46
CA LEU A 70 0.58 0.25 9.17
C LEU A 70 -0.61 0.99 8.54
N GLN A 71 -0.68 0.95 7.23
CA GLN A 71 -1.82 1.45 6.49
C GLN A 71 -2.15 0.49 5.35
N GLU A 72 -3.43 0.16 5.20
CA GLU A 72 -3.89 -0.69 4.11
C GLU A 72 -3.84 0.05 2.78
N LEU A 73 -3.46 -0.67 1.75
CA LEU A 73 -3.58 -0.26 0.36
C LEU A 73 -4.40 -1.32 -0.38
N PHE A 74 -5.27 -0.85 -1.27
CA PHE A 74 -5.85 -1.68 -2.32
C PHE A 74 -5.39 -1.14 -3.66
N ILE A 75 -4.59 -1.93 -4.36
CA ILE A 75 -3.99 -1.55 -5.63
C ILE A 75 -4.90 -2.14 -6.70
N ARG A 76 -5.67 -1.28 -7.37
CA ARG A 76 -6.54 -1.69 -8.46
C ARG A 76 -5.69 -1.91 -9.69
N THR A 77 -5.82 -3.08 -10.32
CA THR A 77 -4.99 -3.48 -11.45
C THR A 77 -5.83 -4.02 -12.61
N ASP A 78 -5.23 -4.09 -13.78
CA ASP A 78 -5.59 -5.10 -14.78
C ASP A 78 -5.14 -6.46 -14.24
N THR A 79 -6.08 -7.33 -13.90
CA THR A 79 -5.81 -8.60 -13.21
C THR A 79 -4.90 -9.53 -13.99
N ARG A 80 -4.78 -9.35 -15.32
CA ARG A 80 -3.85 -10.11 -16.16
C ARG A 80 -2.38 -9.78 -15.87
N LYS A 81 -2.12 -8.63 -15.25
CA LYS A 81 -0.78 -8.12 -14.90
C LYS A 81 -0.44 -8.26 -13.40
N ASN A 82 -1.27 -8.95 -12.63
CA ASN A 82 -1.07 -9.13 -11.19
C ASN A 82 0.30 -9.73 -10.84
N PRO A 83 0.79 -10.79 -11.52
CA PRO A 83 2.10 -11.36 -11.22
C PRO A 83 3.25 -10.37 -11.40
N GLU A 84 3.26 -9.63 -12.51
CA GLU A 84 4.30 -8.67 -12.85
C GLU A 84 4.30 -7.47 -11.90
N ILE A 85 3.11 -6.97 -11.54
CA ILE A 85 2.96 -5.88 -10.58
C ILE A 85 3.41 -6.32 -9.19
N THR A 86 3.09 -7.55 -8.78
CA THR A 86 3.52 -8.11 -7.49
C THR A 86 5.04 -8.18 -7.42
N GLU A 87 5.69 -8.73 -8.44
CA GLU A 87 7.15 -8.82 -8.51
C GLU A 87 7.80 -7.42 -8.53
N ALA A 88 7.22 -6.46 -9.25
CA ALA A 88 7.71 -5.08 -9.27
C ALA A 88 7.61 -4.42 -7.88
N ILE A 89 6.54 -4.66 -7.13
CA ILE A 89 6.34 -4.10 -5.78
C ILE A 89 7.30 -4.71 -4.77
N GLU A 90 7.59 -6.00 -4.87
CA GLU A 90 8.55 -6.68 -3.97
C GLU A 90 9.98 -6.14 -4.10
N LYS A 91 10.31 -5.49 -5.22
CA LYS A 91 11.62 -4.90 -5.51
C LYS A 91 11.77 -3.42 -5.09
N LEU A 92 10.75 -2.80 -4.48
CA LEU A 92 10.76 -1.38 -4.02
C LEU A 92 11.47 -1.15 -2.66
#